data_AF-A0A9D4PGZ5-F1
#
_entry.id   AF-A0A9D4PGZ5-F1
#
_cell.length_a   1.000
_cell.length_b   1.000
_cell.length_c   1.000
_cell.angle_alpha   90.00
_cell.angle_beta   90.00
_cell.angle_gamma   90.00
#
_symmetry.space_group_name_H-M   'P 1'
#
loop_
_entity.id
_entity.type
_entity.pdbx_description
1 polymer ?
#
loop_
_entity_poly.entity_id
_entity_poly.type
_entity_poly.pdbx_seq_one_letter_code
_entity_poly.pdbx_strand_id
1 'polypeptide(L)'
;MSADADEDDYMSANFLAGSEDLRPGLVHSRATKRRFEAEKKHQEANKMSRMKSTKQLMEDTRTEALNKPLGEENKGFNLLRMMGFKPGMGLGKAATAGSSIKEPIPIVVRANRGGLGQESEARERIEARLKTTSEAECNRMAQEFRNAKRSKALLQQVEGDLRKSQRACYNLDSAQVKLL
;
A
#
# COMPACT_ATOMS: atom_id res chain seq x y z
N MET A 1 -0.45 -59.83 -9.10
CA MET A 1 0.32 -59.06 -8.09
C MET A 1 0.41 -57.64 -8.62
N SER A 2 -0.17 -56.68 -7.90
CA SER A 2 -0.49 -55.32 -8.35
C SER A 2 0.75 -54.42 -8.43
N ALA A 3 0.76 -53.54 -9.43
CA ALA A 3 1.85 -52.60 -9.74
C ALA A 3 1.40 -51.16 -9.44
N ASP A 4 0.98 -50.91 -8.19
CA ASP A 4 0.43 -49.62 -7.74
C ASP A 4 1.24 -49.06 -6.55
N ALA A 5 2.57 -49.11 -6.63
CA ALA A 5 3.47 -48.65 -5.54
C ALA A 5 4.34 -47.43 -5.90
N ASP A 6 4.23 -46.92 -7.14
CA ASP A 6 5.04 -45.79 -7.64
C ASP A 6 4.21 -44.54 -7.97
N GLU A 7 2.91 -44.50 -7.68
CA GLU A 7 2.14 -43.26 -7.72
C GLU A 7 2.31 -42.55 -6.37
N ASP A 8 3.00 -41.41 -6.39
CA ASP A 8 3.12 -40.51 -5.24
C ASP A 8 1.73 -40.28 -4.63
N ASP A 9 1.48 -40.91 -3.47
CA ASP A 9 0.18 -40.92 -2.80
C ASP A 9 -0.36 -39.49 -2.70
N TYR A 10 -1.45 -39.25 -3.43
CA TYR A 10 -2.10 -37.95 -3.58
C TYR A 10 -2.55 -37.34 -2.24
N MET A 11 -2.62 -38.15 -1.17
CA MET A 11 -2.94 -37.72 0.19
C MET A 11 -1.76 -37.77 1.17
N SER A 12 -0.53 -38.01 0.70
CA SER A 12 0.64 -38.06 1.56
C SER A 12 1.00 -36.69 2.14
N ALA A 13 1.45 -36.69 3.41
CA ALA A 13 1.91 -35.49 4.11
C ALA A 13 3.15 -34.83 3.48
N ASN A 14 3.79 -35.47 2.48
CA ASN A 14 4.93 -34.93 1.75
C ASN A 14 4.58 -33.64 1.00
N PHE A 15 3.35 -33.51 0.51
CA PHE A 15 2.86 -32.27 -0.11
C PHE A 15 2.65 -31.14 0.90
N LEU A 16 2.36 -31.48 2.16
CA LEU A 16 2.19 -30.52 3.27
C LEU A 16 3.52 -30.12 3.91
N ALA A 17 4.58 -30.92 3.77
CA ALA A 17 5.92 -30.57 4.27
C ALA A 17 6.52 -29.33 3.57
N GLY A 18 5.99 -28.97 2.39
CA GLY A 18 6.29 -27.71 1.70
C GLY A 18 5.33 -26.56 2.01
N SER A 19 4.30 -26.78 2.85
CA SER A 19 3.37 -25.72 3.26
C SER A 19 4.05 -24.77 4.24
N GLU A 20 3.81 -23.48 4.04
CA GLU A 20 4.55 -22.39 4.68
C GLU A 20 4.53 -22.50 6.22
N ASP A 21 5.68 -22.24 6.83
CA ASP A 21 5.79 -22.07 8.28
C ASP A 21 5.06 -20.76 8.68
N LEU A 22 3.75 -20.85 8.92
CA LEU A 22 2.89 -19.71 9.28
C LEU A 22 3.11 -19.21 10.72
N ARG A 23 4.14 -19.69 11.44
CA ARG A 23 4.43 -19.25 12.80
C ARG A 23 4.82 -17.77 12.79
N PRO A 24 4.03 -16.88 13.40
CA PRO A 24 4.43 -15.49 13.54
C PRO A 24 5.60 -15.45 14.53
N GLY A 25 6.81 -15.12 14.06
CA GLY A 25 7.99 -15.08 14.94
C GLY A 25 9.26 -14.57 14.25
N LEU A 26 10.13 -13.94 15.04
CA LEU A 26 11.46 -13.53 14.57
C LEU A 26 12.33 -14.78 14.41
N VAL A 27 12.93 -14.95 13.24
CA VAL A 27 13.76 -16.12 12.93
C VAL A 27 15.06 -16.06 13.73
N HIS A 28 15.17 -16.84 14.80
CA HIS A 28 16.31 -16.77 15.74
C HIS A 28 17.55 -17.58 15.31
N SER A 29 17.42 -18.54 14.40
CA SER A 29 18.56 -19.33 13.90
C SER A 29 19.23 -18.69 12.68
N ARG A 30 20.56 -18.68 12.66
CA ARG A 30 21.36 -18.12 11.55
C ARG A 30 21.14 -18.89 10.24
N ALA A 31 20.88 -20.20 10.32
CA ALA A 31 20.64 -21.04 9.15
C ALA A 31 19.29 -20.73 8.49
N THR A 32 18.25 -20.54 9.28
CA THR A 32 16.91 -20.20 8.78
C THR A 32 16.85 -18.77 8.24
N LYS A 33 17.54 -17.81 8.89
CA LYS A 33 17.69 -16.44 8.37
C LYS A 33 18.34 -16.41 6.98
N ARG A 34 19.42 -17.18 6.77
CA ARG A 34 20.10 -17.29 5.47
C ARG A 34 19.20 -17.87 4.38
N ARG A 35 18.37 -18.86 4.70
CA ARG A 35 17.41 -19.46 3.75
C ARG A 35 16.37 -18.42 3.32
N PHE A 36 15.80 -17.68 4.27
CA PHE A 36 14.82 -16.63 3.98
C PHE A 36 15.41 -15.50 3.13
N GLU A 37 16.63 -15.06 3.42
CA GLU A 37 17.33 -14.05 2.61
C GLU A 37 17.60 -14.55 1.18
N ALA A 38 18.02 -15.81 1.03
CA ALA A 38 18.23 -16.41 -0.28
C ALA A 38 16.93 -16.54 -1.07
N GLU A 39 15.85 -16.95 -0.41
CA GLU A 39 14.52 -17.06 -1.02
C GLU A 39 13.96 -15.69 -1.40
N LYS A 40 14.09 -14.68 -0.54
CA LYS A 40 13.72 -13.29 -0.85
C LYS A 40 14.49 -12.80 -2.08
N LYS A 41 15.81 -13.04 -2.14
CA LYS A 41 16.64 -12.66 -3.28
C LYS A 41 16.22 -13.40 -4.56
N HIS A 42 15.88 -14.67 -4.46
CA HIS A 42 15.37 -15.46 -5.58
C HIS A 42 14.01 -14.94 -6.06
N GLN A 43 13.09 -14.62 -5.14
CA GLN A 43 11.81 -14.00 -5.47
C GLN A 43 11.98 -12.62 -6.12
N GLU A 44 12.90 -11.80 -5.63
CA GLU A 44 13.23 -10.51 -6.25
C GLU A 44 13.81 -10.69 -7.66
N ALA A 45 14.75 -11.61 -7.84
CA ALA A 45 15.30 -11.93 -9.15
C ALA A 45 14.22 -12.43 -10.13
N ASN A 46 13.33 -13.31 -9.68
CA ASN A 46 12.21 -13.80 -10.47
C ASN A 46 11.22 -12.69 -10.84
N LYS A 47 10.94 -11.75 -9.93
CA LYS A 47 10.11 -10.57 -10.21
C LYS A 47 10.75 -9.68 -11.27
N MET A 48 12.06 -9.45 -11.19
CA MET A 48 12.80 -8.62 -12.16
C MET A 48 12.97 -9.29 -13.52
N SER A 49 13.13 -10.62 -13.54
CA SER A 49 13.27 -11.41 -14.77
C SER A 49 11.93 -11.73 -15.43
N ARG A 50 10.80 -11.43 -14.78
CA ARG A 50 9.49 -11.72 -15.33
C ARG A 50 9.24 -10.80 -16.53
N MET A 51 9.07 -11.41 -17.70
CA MET A 51 8.72 -10.68 -18.91
C MET A 51 7.40 -9.92 -18.70
N LYS A 52 7.36 -8.67 -19.16
CA LYS A 52 6.14 -7.86 -19.14
C LYS A 52 5.06 -8.55 -19.98
N SER A 53 3.81 -8.44 -19.55
CA SER A 53 2.67 -8.91 -20.35
C SER A 53 2.60 -8.10 -21.65
N THR A 54 2.12 -8.71 -22.73
CA THR A 54 1.88 -8.02 -24.01
C THR A 54 1.07 -6.73 -23.84
N LYS A 55 0.08 -6.72 -22.93
CA LYS A 55 -0.70 -5.52 -22.61
C LYS A 55 0.14 -4.38 -22.04
N GLN A 56 1.05 -4.71 -21.12
CA GLN A 56 1.96 -3.73 -20.51
C GLN A 56 2.95 -3.19 -21.54
N LEU A 57 3.48 -4.07 -22.40
CA LEU A 57 4.40 -3.66 -23.46
C LEU A 57 3.70 -2.71 -24.47
N MET A 58 2.45 -2.98 -24.83
CA MET A 58 1.66 -2.09 -25.69
C MET A 58 1.38 -0.73 -25.04
N GLU A 59 1.14 -0.70 -23.73
CA GLU A 59 0.93 0.54 -22.98
C GLU A 59 2.22 1.36 -22.88
N ASP A 60 3.34 0.71 -22.55
CA ASP A 60 4.66 1.34 -22.48
C ASP A 60 5.05 1.94 -23.85
N THR A 61 5.02 1.14 -24.92
CA THR A 61 5.35 1.61 -26.28
C THR A 61 4.46 2.76 -26.73
N ARG A 62 3.16 2.73 -26.38
CA ARG A 62 2.24 3.82 -26.68
C ARG A 62 2.58 5.09 -25.92
N THR A 63 2.83 5.00 -24.62
CA THR A 63 3.15 6.16 -23.77
C THR A 63 4.48 6.79 -24.19
N GLU A 64 5.48 5.97 -24.48
CA GLU A 64 6.76 6.41 -25.05
C GLU A 64 6.57 7.13 -26.39
N ALA A 65 5.77 6.56 -27.29
CA ALA A 65 5.50 7.16 -28.60
C ALA A 65 4.69 8.46 -28.52
N LEU A 66 3.76 8.58 -27.57
CA LEU A 66 2.98 9.80 -27.36
C LEU A 66 3.82 10.93 -26.73
N ASN A 67 4.82 10.58 -25.92
CA ASN A 67 5.70 11.55 -25.27
C ASN A 67 6.80 12.08 -26.21
N LYS A 68 7.18 11.32 -27.25
CA LYS A 68 8.24 11.70 -28.18
C LYS A 68 7.67 12.54 -29.34
N PRO A 69 8.18 13.77 -29.58
CA PRO A 69 7.80 14.53 -30.76
C PRO A 69 8.27 13.83 -32.05
N LEU A 70 7.59 14.09 -33.17
CA LEU A 70 8.01 13.59 -34.47
C LEU A 70 9.38 14.16 -34.84
N GLY A 71 10.35 13.30 -35.16
CA GLY A 71 11.67 13.72 -35.60
C GLY A 71 11.74 14.03 -37.10
N GLU A 72 12.88 14.59 -37.53
CA GLU A 72 13.12 14.99 -38.93
C GLU A 72 13.25 13.79 -39.89
N GLU A 73 13.49 12.59 -39.36
CA GLU A 73 13.45 11.35 -40.12
C GLU A 73 12.04 11.01 -40.62
N ASN A 74 11.01 11.57 -39.99
CA ASN A 74 9.63 11.28 -40.35
C ASN A 74 9.22 12.03 -41.63
N LYS A 75 8.87 11.26 -42.67
CA LYS A 75 8.38 11.81 -43.94
C LYS A 75 7.20 12.76 -43.79
N GLY A 76 6.29 12.48 -42.84
CA GLY A 76 5.14 13.32 -42.54
C GLY A 76 5.53 14.68 -41.95
N PHE A 77 6.53 14.70 -41.06
CA PHE A 77 7.06 15.95 -40.51
C PHE A 77 7.73 16.80 -41.60
N ASN A 78 8.48 16.18 -42.50
CA ASN A 78 9.08 16.87 -43.64
C ASN A 78 8.02 17.48 -44.58
N LEU A 79 6.93 16.77 -44.83
CA LEU A 79 5.82 17.30 -45.62
C LEU A 79 5.14 18.48 -44.92
N LEU A 80 4.88 18.38 -43.61
CA LEU A 80 4.34 19.49 -42.82
C LEU A 80 5.24 20.71 -42.89
N ARG A 81 6.56 20.52 -42.75
CA ARG A 81 7.56 21.59 -42.89
C ARG A 81 7.51 22.27 -44.26
N MET A 82 7.37 21.48 -45.34
CA MET A 82 7.20 22.01 -46.70
C MET A 82 5.89 22.80 -46.87
N MET A 83 4.84 22.43 -46.14
CA MET A 83 3.56 23.17 -46.09
C MET A 83 3.62 24.42 -45.18
N GLY A 84 4.80 24.77 -44.64
CA GLY A 84 4.99 25.94 -43.80
C GLY A 84 4.82 25.71 -42.29
N PHE A 85 4.69 24.45 -41.85
CA PHE A 85 4.66 24.13 -40.43
C PHE A 85 6.04 24.39 -39.78
N LYS A 86 6.02 25.08 -38.63
CA LYS A 86 7.21 25.31 -37.79
C LYS A 86 7.00 24.62 -36.44
N PRO A 87 8.02 23.98 -35.85
CA PRO A 87 7.91 23.40 -34.51
C PRO A 87 7.37 24.42 -33.50
N GLY A 88 6.35 24.04 -32.75
CA GLY A 88 5.68 24.91 -31.75
C GLY A 88 4.52 25.76 -32.29
N MET A 89 4.26 25.74 -33.60
CA MET A 89 3.11 26.40 -34.23
C MET A 89 1.86 25.51 -34.13
N GLY A 90 0.70 26.12 -33.84
CA GLY A 90 -0.59 25.45 -33.96
C GLY A 90 -1.03 25.33 -35.43
N LEU A 91 -1.80 24.30 -35.76
CA LEU A 91 -2.37 24.13 -37.10
C LEU A 91 -3.66 24.95 -37.26
N GLY A 92 -3.97 25.42 -38.47
CA GLY A 92 -5.21 26.17 -38.79
C GLY A 92 -4.96 27.59 -39.28
N LYS A 93 -6.04 28.36 -39.51
CA LYS A 93 -5.95 29.76 -39.97
C LYS A 93 -5.29 30.63 -38.91
N ALA A 94 -4.59 31.69 -39.31
CA ALA A 94 -3.87 32.59 -38.41
C ALA A 94 -4.74 33.17 -37.28
N ALA A 95 -6.03 33.46 -37.55
CA ALA A 95 -6.98 33.94 -36.56
C ALA A 95 -7.28 32.94 -35.42
N THR A 96 -7.13 31.64 -35.70
CA THR A 96 -7.37 30.54 -34.73
C THR A 96 -6.08 29.87 -34.28
N ALA A 97 -4.95 30.12 -34.95
CA ALA A 97 -3.67 29.44 -34.72
C ALA A 97 -3.12 29.61 -33.30
N GLY A 98 -3.45 30.72 -32.62
CA GLY A 98 -3.11 30.93 -31.21
C GLY A 98 -3.94 30.10 -30.23
N SER A 99 -5.16 29.69 -30.63
CA SER A 99 -6.07 28.86 -29.83
C SER A 99 -6.09 27.39 -30.28
N SER A 100 -5.34 27.04 -31.33
CA SER A 100 -5.25 25.67 -31.83
C SER A 100 -4.52 24.76 -30.85
N ILE A 101 -5.02 23.55 -30.69
CA ILE A 101 -4.43 22.53 -29.82
C ILE A 101 -3.04 22.17 -30.35
N LYS A 102 -2.02 22.33 -29.51
CA LYS A 102 -0.61 22.01 -29.83
C LYS A 102 -0.20 20.60 -29.42
N GLU A 103 -0.89 20.06 -28.42
CA GLU A 103 -0.62 18.75 -27.84
C GLU A 103 -1.67 17.73 -28.30
N PRO A 104 -1.30 16.45 -28.50
CA PRO A 104 -2.28 15.41 -28.81
C PRO A 104 -3.34 15.30 -27.71
N ILE A 105 -4.59 15.01 -28.11
CA ILE A 105 -5.67 14.77 -27.14
C ILE A 105 -5.35 13.48 -26.37
N PRO A 106 -5.38 13.50 -25.03
CA PRO A 106 -5.10 12.32 -24.22
C PRO A 106 -6.21 11.29 -24.45
N ILE A 107 -5.79 10.03 -24.55
CA ILE A 107 -6.71 8.93 -24.79
C ILE A 107 -6.72 8.03 -23.56
N VAL A 108 -7.91 7.79 -23.00
CA VAL A 108 -8.10 6.88 -21.86
C VAL A 108 -8.40 5.48 -22.39
N VAL A 109 -7.48 4.54 -22.15
CA VAL A 109 -7.69 3.13 -22.50
C VAL A 109 -8.41 2.45 -21.35
N ARG A 110 -9.59 1.89 -21.62
CA ARG A 110 -10.34 1.13 -20.61
C ARG A 110 -9.66 -0.22 -20.39
N ALA A 111 -9.16 -0.45 -19.18
CA ALA A 111 -8.60 -1.75 -18.78
C ALA A 111 -9.70 -2.79 -18.50
N ASN A 112 -10.87 -2.32 -18.04
CA ASN A 112 -11.96 -3.16 -17.58
C ASN A 112 -13.06 -3.29 -18.64
N ARG A 113 -13.74 -4.44 -18.65
CA ARG A 113 -14.91 -4.73 -19.49
C ARG A 113 -16.25 -4.33 -18.86
N GLY A 114 -16.23 -3.58 -17.75
CA GLY A 114 -17.43 -3.16 -17.02
C GLY A 114 -18.26 -2.12 -17.79
N GLY A 115 -19.39 -1.72 -17.19
CA GLY A 115 -20.23 -0.64 -17.70
C GLY A 115 -19.52 0.72 -17.68
N LEU A 116 -19.97 1.66 -18.51
CA LEU A 116 -19.58 3.07 -18.38
C LEU A 116 -20.10 3.60 -17.03
N GLY A 117 -19.27 4.34 -16.27
CA GLY A 117 -19.64 4.91 -14.97
C GLY A 117 -19.41 4.01 -13.73
N GLN A 118 -19.12 2.71 -13.90
CA GLN A 118 -18.85 1.83 -12.76
C GLN A 118 -17.55 2.18 -12.02
N GLU A 119 -16.54 2.65 -12.75
CA GLU A 119 -15.23 2.96 -12.18
C GLU A 119 -15.27 4.20 -11.28
N SER A 120 -16.07 5.22 -11.65
CA SER A 120 -16.26 6.41 -10.81
C SER A 120 -16.99 6.05 -9.51
N GLU A 121 -18.07 5.27 -9.59
CA GLU A 121 -18.84 4.85 -8.42
C GLU A 121 -18.00 3.95 -7.49
N ALA A 122 -17.22 3.04 -8.05
CA ALA A 122 -16.31 2.19 -7.28
C ALA A 122 -15.23 3.01 -6.57
N ARG A 123 -14.60 3.97 -7.26
CA ARG A 123 -13.61 4.87 -6.67
C ARG A 123 -14.20 5.68 -5.52
N GLU A 124 -15.35 6.29 -5.73
CA GLU A 124 -16.04 7.07 -4.70
C GLU A 124 -16.40 6.23 -3.47
N ARG A 125 -16.89 4.99 -3.67
CA ARG A 125 -17.16 4.06 -2.57
C ARG A 125 -15.90 3.67 -1.80
N ILE A 126 -14.79 3.43 -2.49
CA ILE A 126 -13.51 3.10 -1.85
C ILE A 126 -13.01 4.29 -1.03
N GLU A 127 -13.03 5.49 -1.59
CA GLU A 127 -12.61 6.72 -0.90
C GLU A 127 -13.48 7.02 0.32
N ALA A 128 -14.81 6.89 0.19
CA ALA A 128 -15.73 7.08 1.30
C ALA A 128 -15.44 6.09 2.44
N ARG A 129 -15.23 4.81 2.12
CA ARG A 129 -14.85 3.80 3.13
C ARG A 129 -13.54 4.15 3.81
N LEU A 130 -12.51 4.53 3.04
CA LEU A 130 -11.20 4.86 3.60
C LEU A 130 -11.26 6.08 4.54
N LYS A 131 -12.06 7.10 4.19
CA LYS A 131 -12.30 8.27 5.05
C LYS A 131 -12.98 7.85 6.36
N THR A 132 -14.05 7.05 6.28
CA THR A 132 -14.76 6.59 7.48
C THR A 132 -13.90 5.74 8.41
N THR A 133 -13.06 4.84 7.85
CA THR A 133 -12.16 4.01 8.65
C THR A 133 -11.07 4.86 9.30
N SER A 134 -10.49 5.81 8.55
CA SER A 134 -9.47 6.73 9.07
C SER A 134 -10.01 7.59 10.22
N GLU A 135 -11.22 8.15 10.05
CA GLU A 135 -11.89 8.91 11.09
C GLU A 135 -12.22 8.06 12.32
N ALA A 136 -12.69 6.83 12.12
CA ALA A 136 -12.96 5.88 13.20
C ALA A 136 -11.68 5.52 13.97
N GLU A 137 -10.56 5.29 13.27
CA GLU A 137 -9.26 5.02 13.89
C GLU A 137 -8.73 6.21 14.69
N CYS A 138 -8.82 7.43 14.12
CA CYS A 138 -8.44 8.65 14.81
C CYS A 138 -9.27 8.87 16.09
N ASN A 139 -10.60 8.67 15.99
CA ASN A 139 -11.50 8.76 17.13
C ASN A 139 -11.21 7.69 18.19
N ARG A 140 -10.93 6.46 17.77
CA ARG A 140 -10.54 5.36 18.68
C ARG A 140 -9.26 5.74 19.44
N MET A 141 -8.23 6.20 18.74
CA MET A 141 -6.96 6.59 19.36
C MET A 141 -7.13 7.79 20.32
N ALA A 142 -7.98 8.76 19.98
CA ALA A 142 -8.31 9.87 20.86
C ALA A 142 -9.05 9.40 22.14
N GLN A 143 -9.97 8.43 22.03
CA GLN A 143 -10.66 7.85 23.19
C GLN A 143 -9.72 7.05 24.08
N GLU A 144 -8.84 6.24 23.51
CA GLU A 144 -7.82 5.49 24.24
C GLU A 144 -6.91 6.42 25.05
N PHE A 145 -6.47 7.53 24.44
CA PHE A 145 -5.67 8.55 25.14
C PHE A 145 -6.43 9.16 26.34
N ARG A 146 -7.71 9.53 26.14
CA ARG A 146 -8.55 10.08 27.21
C ARG A 146 -8.75 9.06 28.35
N ASN A 147 -8.99 7.81 28.02
CA ASN A 147 -9.16 6.73 28.99
C ASN A 147 -7.86 6.47 29.79
N ALA A 148 -6.71 6.47 29.11
CA ALA A 148 -5.41 6.34 29.77
C ALA A 148 -5.14 7.48 30.75
N LYS A 149 -5.47 8.73 30.37
CA LYS A 149 -5.35 9.89 31.28
C LYS A 149 -6.27 9.78 32.48
N ARG A 150 -7.53 9.36 32.28
CA ARG A 150 -8.49 9.14 33.38
C ARG A 150 -8.03 8.06 34.33
N SER A 151 -7.57 6.92 33.80
CA SER A 151 -7.05 5.80 34.59
C SER A 151 -5.84 6.24 35.43
N LYS A 152 -4.89 6.99 34.83
CA LYS A 152 -3.74 7.53 35.56
C LYS A 152 -4.14 8.45 36.70
N ALA A 153 -5.10 9.35 36.48
CA ALA A 153 -5.59 10.25 37.53
C ALA A 153 -6.27 9.48 38.67
N LEU A 154 -7.07 8.47 38.35
CA LEU A 154 -7.70 7.60 39.33
C LEU A 154 -6.67 6.86 40.19
N LEU A 155 -5.63 6.30 39.56
CA LEU A 155 -4.54 5.62 40.28
C LEU A 155 -3.81 6.57 41.24
N GLN A 156 -3.54 7.81 40.82
CA GLN A 156 -2.92 8.81 41.69
C GLN A 156 -3.79 9.19 42.89
N GLN A 157 -5.11 9.27 42.68
CA GLN A 157 -6.05 9.52 43.78
C GLN A 157 -6.05 8.36 44.78
N VAL A 158 -6.14 7.12 44.29
CA VAL A 158 -6.10 5.91 45.13
C VAL A 158 -4.79 5.83 45.93
N GLU A 159 -3.65 6.12 45.29
CA GLU A 159 -2.35 6.15 45.96
C GLU A 159 -2.30 7.24 47.05
N GLY A 160 -2.84 8.42 46.75
CA GLY A 160 -2.94 9.51 47.72
C GLY A 160 -3.80 9.14 48.93
N ASP A 161 -4.95 8.52 48.70
CA ASP A 161 -5.87 8.10 49.75
C ASP A 161 -5.30 6.96 50.60
N LEU A 162 -4.55 6.03 49.98
CA LEU A 162 -3.79 5.00 50.69
C LEU A 162 -2.74 5.62 51.61
N ARG A 163 -1.93 6.57 51.12
CA ARG A 163 -0.91 7.26 51.95
C ARG A 163 -1.53 8.04 53.11
N LYS A 164 -2.64 8.74 52.87
CA LYS A 164 -3.35 9.48 53.94
C LYS A 164 -3.87 8.51 55.01
N SER A 165 -4.47 7.40 54.60
CA SER A 165 -4.98 6.38 55.50
C SER A 165 -3.86 5.75 56.33
N GLN A 166 -2.74 5.38 55.71
CA GLN A 166 -1.56 4.86 56.41
C GLN A 166 -1.02 5.84 57.45
N ARG A 167 -0.92 7.13 57.09
CA ARG A 167 -0.44 8.18 58.01
C ARG A 167 -1.41 8.39 59.18
N ALA A 168 -2.72 8.34 58.92
CA ALA A 168 -3.73 8.45 59.97
C ALA A 168 -3.61 7.29 60.97
N CYS A 169 -3.49 6.04 60.50
CA CYS A 169 -3.27 4.88 61.37
C CYS A 169 -1.99 5.03 62.20
N TYR A 170 -0.86 5.37 61.57
CA TYR A 170 0.40 5.58 62.28
C TYR A 170 0.32 6.64 63.38
N ASN A 171 -0.35 7.77 63.11
CA ASN A 171 -0.53 8.83 64.10
C ASN A 171 -1.38 8.37 65.29
N LEU A 172 -2.43 7.57 65.05
CA LEU A 172 -3.28 7.01 66.11
C LEU A 172 -2.49 6.02 66.97
N ASP A 173 -1.71 5.13 66.34
CA ASP A 173 -0.90 4.14 67.04
C ASP A 173 0.20 4.80 67.89
N SER A 174 0.91 5.78 67.33
CA SER A 174 1.95 6.52 68.06
C SER A 174 1.41 7.41 69.18
N ALA A 175 0.17 7.89 69.08
CA ALA A 175 -0.51 8.61 70.17
C ALA A 175 -0.90 7.70 71.34
N GLN A 176 -1.32 6.45 71.07
CA GLN A 176 -1.61 5.48 72.12
C GLN A 176 -0.35 5.04 72.88
N VAL A 177 0.79 4.90 72.20
CA VAL A 177 2.08 4.54 72.84
C VAL A 177 2.61 5.66 73.76
N LYS A 178 2.19 6.91 73.60
CA LYS A 178 2.57 8.04 74.46
C LYS A 178 1.74 8.19 75.74
N LEU A 179 0.62 7.48 75.84
CA LEU A 179 -0.31 7.52 76.99
C LEU A 179 -0.12 6.34 77.96
N LEU A 180 0.86 5.47 77.69
CA LEU A 180 1.38 4.43 78.59
C LEU A 180 2.79 4.83 79.05
#